data_AF-A0A8H3LBV0-F1
#
_entry.id   AF-A0A8H3LBV0-F1
#
_cell.length_a   1.000
_cell.length_b   1.000
_cell.length_c   1.000
_cell.angle_alpha   90.00
_cell.angle_beta   90.00
_cell.angle_gamma   90.00
#
_symmetry.space_group_name_H-M   'P 1'
#
loop_
_entity.id
_entity.type
_entity.pdbx_description
1 polymer ?
#
loop_
_entity_poly.entity_id
_entity_poly.type
_entity_poly.pdbx_seq_one_letter_code
_entity_poly.pdbx_strand_id
1 'polypeptide(L)' 'MSIFKIAGICGSLRKDSFNKKLLIRAQQLCFEHINGATIEIIDWSQLPIYNQDHESDPPQSNIISVFQVH' A
#
# COMPACT_ATOMS: atom_id res chain seq x y z
N MET A 1 18.30 0.72 11.31
CA MET A 1 17.21 1.68 11.07
C MET A 1 17.10 1.96 9.58
N SER A 2 15.91 1.86 8.99
CA SER A 2 15.64 2.47 7.68
C SER A 2 15.45 3.97 7.85
N ILE A 3 16.05 4.75 6.95
CA ILE A 3 15.97 6.21 6.87
C ILE A 3 14.76 6.61 6.02
N PHE A 4 14.44 5.81 5.00
CA PHE A 4 13.28 6.01 4.13
C PHE A 4 12.31 4.83 4.24
N LYS A 5 11.05 5.15 4.55
CA LYS A 5 9.94 4.21 4.49
C LYS A 5 9.02 4.59 3.35
N ILE A 6 8.82 3.67 2.40
CA ILE A 6 8.12 3.92 1.14
C ILE A 6 6.83 3.11 1.12
N ALA A 7 5.70 3.78 0.97
CA ALA A 7 4.41 3.11 0.72
C ALA A 7 4.32 2.63 -0.73
N GLY A 8 4.23 1.31 -0.92
CA GLY A 8 4.02 0.68 -2.22
C GLY A 8 2.54 0.37 -2.46
N ILE A 9 1.94 1.01 -3.48
CA ILE A 9 0.54 0.77 -3.85
C ILE A 9 0.50 0.15 -5.26
N CYS A 10 -0.09 -1.03 -5.37
CA CYS A 10 -0.38 -1.63 -6.68
C CYS A 10 -1.71 -1.11 -7.20
N GLY A 11 -1.73 -0.49 -8.39
CA GLY A 11 -2.96 0.00 -9.04
C GLY A 11 -3.93 -1.09 -9.53
N SER A 12 -3.81 -2.33 -9.05
CA SER A 12 -4.70 -3.43 -9.41
C SER A 12 -4.86 -4.43 -8.27
N LEU A 13 -6.10 -4.78 -7.96
CA LEU A 13 -6.47 -5.76 -6.94
C LEU A 13 -6.58 -7.21 -7.47
N ARG A 14 -6.56 -7.40 -8.79
CA ARG A 14 -6.69 -8.75 -9.37
C ARG A 14 -5.51 -9.64 -8.97
N LYS A 15 -5.79 -10.92 -8.69
CA LYS A 15 -4.81 -11.91 -8.21
C LYS A 15 -3.55 -11.99 -9.08
N ASP A 16 -3.70 -12.02 -10.40
CA ASP A 16 -2.60 -12.19 -11.36
C ASP A 16 -2.06 -10.87 -11.94
N SER A 17 -2.11 -9.78 -11.17
CA SER A 17 -1.56 -8.48 -11.58
C SER A 17 -0.04 -8.54 -11.78
N PHE A 18 0.41 -8.20 -12.99
CA PHE A 18 1.84 -7.99 -13.27
C PHE A 18 2.39 -6.79 -12.50
N ASN A 19 1.59 -5.74 -12.28
CA ASN A 19 1.98 -4.59 -11.45
C ASN A 19 2.21 -5.01 -9.99
N LYS A 20 1.42 -5.95 -9.46
CA LYS A 20 1.62 -6.49 -8.10
C LYS A 20 2.93 -7.29 -8.03
N LYS A 21 3.19 -8.14 -9.03
CA LYS A 21 4.43 -8.91 -9.13
C LYS A 21 5.66 -8.01 -9.24
N LEU A 22 5.58 -6.94 -10.06
CA LEU A 22 6.64 -5.94 -10.19
C LEU A 22 6.90 -5.22 -8.86
N LEU A 23 5.85 -4.78 -8.17
CA LEU A 23 5.99 -4.09 -6.88
C LEU A 23 6.62 -4.99 -5.81
N ILE A 24 6.23 -6.28 -5.75
CA ILE A 24 6.86 -7.27 -4.87
C ILE A 24 8.35 -7.41 -5.19
N ARG A 25 8.72 -7.47 -6.47
CA ARG A 25 10.14 -7.57 -6.85
C ARG A 25 10.90 -6.29 -6.51
N ALA A 26 10.30 -5.11 -6.66
CA ALA A 26 10.90 -3.85 -6.28
C ALA A 26 11.15 -3.76 -4.76
N GLN A 27 10.20 -4.24 -3.94
CA GLN A 27 10.37 -4.35 -2.48
C GLN A 27 11.57 -5.23 -2.13
N GLN A 28 11.69 -6.40 -2.75
CA GLN A 28 12.82 -7.31 -2.53
C GLN A 28 14.15 -6.65 -2.91
N LEU A 29 14.25 -6.07 -4.11
CA LEU A 29 15.46 -5.40 -4.57
C LEU A 29 15.85 -4.21 -3.70
N CYS A 30 14.86 -3.46 -3.18
CA CYS A 30 15.11 -2.37 -2.24
C CYS A 30 15.75 -2.89 -0.96
N PHE A 31 15.20 -3.95 -0.37
CA PHE A 31 15.78 -4.57 0.83
C PHE A 31 17.18 -5.15 0.56
N GLU A 32 17.39 -5.78 -0.60
CA GLU A 32 18.66 -6.42 -0.98
C GLU A 32 19.78 -5.41 -1.27
N HIS A 33 19.46 -4.26 -1.89
CA HIS A 33 20.46 -3.40 -2.51
C HIS A 33 20.47 -1.95 -2.03
N ILE A 34 19.43 -1.48 -1.33
CA ILE A 34 19.33 -0.09 -0.89
C ILE A 34 19.42 -0.03 0.64
N ASN A 35 20.62 0.24 1.14
CA ASN A 35 20.82 0.42 2.57
C ASN A 35 20.01 1.63 3.08
N GLY A 36 19.24 1.43 4.15
CA GLY A 36 18.46 2.49 4.76
C GLY A 36 17.12 2.78 4.09
N ALA A 37 16.61 1.93 3.19
CA ALA A 37 15.28 2.06 2.62
C ALA A 37 14.46 0.77 2.76
N THR A 38 13.16 0.92 2.95
CA THR A 38 12.20 -0.21 2.95
C THR A 38 10.94 0.19 2.20
N ILE A 39 10.38 -0.74 1.43
CA ILE A 39 9.06 -0.59 0.81
C ILE A 39 8.07 -1.43 1.60
N GLU A 40 6.96 -0.84 2.05
CA GLU A 40 5.83 -1.54 2.64
C GLU A 40 4.67 -1.56 1.64
N ILE A 41 4.22 -2.75 1.25
CA ILE A 41 3.14 -2.89 0.29
C ILE A 41 1.81 -2.81 1.01
N ILE A 42 1.01 -1.82 0.63
CA ILE A 42 -0.30 -1.55 1.23
C ILE A 42 -1.38 -2.37 0.52
N ASP A 43 -2.12 -3.17 1.28
CA ASP A 43 -3.35 -3.82 0.80
C ASP A 43 -4.54 -2.87 0.96
N TRP A 44 -5.05 -2.40 -0.17
CA TRP A 44 -6.20 -1.51 -0.24
C TRP A 44 -7.48 -2.21 -0.69
N SER A 45 -7.51 -3.55 -0.71
CA SER A 45 -8.70 -4.33 -1.11
C SER A 45 -9.92 -4.10 -0.21
N GLN A 46 -9.70 -3.61 1.01
CA GLN A 46 -10.75 -3.32 2.00
C GLN A 46 -11.17 -1.83 2.01
N LEU A 47 -10.62 -0.99 1.13
CA LEU A 47 -11.04 0.40 1.06
C LEU A 47 -12.48 0.50 0.57
N PRO A 48 -13.36 1.25 1.27
CA PRO A 48 -14.70 1.50 0.78
C PRO A 48 -14.65 2.34 -0.50
N ILE A 49 -15.67 2.18 -1.34
CA ILE A 49 -15.86 3.04 -2.51
C ILE A 49 -16.11 4.47 -2.02
N TYR A 50 -15.37 5.42 -2.57
CA TYR A 50 -15.61 6.83 -2.30
C TYR A 50 -17.03 7.23 -2.71
N ASN A 51 -17.75 7.87 -1.79
CA ASN A 51 -19.05 8.46 -2.03
C ASN A 51 -19.09 9.86 -1.41
N GLN A 52 -19.18 10.89 -2.26
CA GLN A 52 -19.11 12.30 -1.87
C GLN A 52 -20.23 12.69 -0.89
N ASP A 53 -21.41 12.10 -1.01
CA ASP A 53 -22.54 12.39 -0.12
C ASP A 53 -22.29 11.91 1.31
N HIS A 54 -21.43 10.91 1.48
CA HIS A 54 -21.09 10.28 2.76
C HIS A 54 -19.68 10.65 3.25
N GLU A 55 -19.01 11.65 2.66
CA GLU A 55 -17.65 12.03 3.05
C GLU A 55 -17.59 12.63 4.47
N SER A 56 -18.65 13.32 4.88
CA SER A 56 -18.76 13.91 6.24
C SER A 56 -19.06 12.87 7.33
N ASP A 57 -19.50 11.67 6.96
CA ASP A 57 -19.78 10.55 7.87
C ASP A 57 -19.30 9.23 7.25
N PRO A 58 -17.97 9.06 7.14
CA PRO A 58 -17.41 7.92 6.45
C PRO A 58 -17.67 6.64 7.25
N PRO A 59 -17.95 5.50 6.59
CA PRO A 59 -18.22 4.25 7.29
C PRO A 59 -17.02 3.88 8.18
N GLN A 60 -17.28 3.42 9.42
CA GLN A 60 -16.26 3.01 10.40
C GLN A 60 -15.29 1.92 9.90
N SER A 61 -15.61 1.29 8.76
CA SER A 61 -14.78 0.33 8.05
C SER A 61 -13.41 0.91 7.65
N ASN A 62 -12.41 0.64 8.51
CA ASN A 62 -11.00 0.38 8.17
C ASN A 62 -10.16 1.54 7.58
N ILE A 63 -10.68 2.77 7.54
CA ILE A 63 -9.99 3.92 6.90
C ILE A 63 -8.64 4.22 7.57
N ILE A 64 -8.48 3.89 8.86
CA ILE A 64 -7.35 4.32 9.68
C ILE A 64 -6.12 3.40 9.55
N SER A 65 -6.27 2.14 9.13
CA SER A 65 -5.18 1.15 9.15
C SER A 65 -4.47 0.92 7.81
N VAL A 66 -5.01 1.41 6.68
CA VAL A 66 -4.47 1.09 5.34
C VAL A 66 -3.17 1.85 5.04
N PHE A 67 -3.00 3.07 5.56
CA PHE A 67 -1.85 3.92 5.22
C PHE A 67 -0.81 4.07 6.35
N GLN A 68 -0.89 3.26 7.39
CA GLN A 68 0.12 3.22 8.45
C GLN A 68 1.34 2.45 7.93
N VAL A 69 2.39 3.17 7.55
CA VAL A 69 3.69 2.56 7.24
C VAL A 69 4.43 2.33 8.56
N HIS A 70 4.54 1.08 9.00
CA HIS A 70 5.04 0.71 10.35
C HIS A 70 6.56 0.72 10.47
#